data_AF-A0A1M5U4H9-F1
#
_entry.id   AF-A0A1M5U4H9-F1
#
_cell.length_a   1.000
_cell.length_b   1.000
_cell.length_c   1.000
_cell.angle_alpha   90.00
_cell.angle_beta   90.00
_cell.angle_gamma   90.00
#
_symmetry.space_group_name_H-M   'P 1'
#
loop_
_entity.id
_entity.type
_entity.pdbx_description
1 polymer ?
#
loop_
_entity_poly.entity_id
_entity_poly.type
_entity_poly.pdbx_seq_one_letter_code
_entity_poly.pdbx_strand_id
1 'polypeptide(L)'
;MKNEIIEKIVVNEKRELILKIMGNGRSIYQYVYREAAGVYWDNNQKAFKSTSINEWTVSQWFFHIKDILKLSLNVELTIDKNVDWENISDEEKRKIKTHYNTG
;
A
#
# COMPACT_ATOMS: atom_id res chain seq x y z
N MET A 1 -7.73 15.29 -6.10
CA MET A 1 -6.85 14.12 -5.94
C MET A 1 -5.74 14.45 -4.95
N LYS A 2 -5.50 13.59 -3.96
CA LYS A 2 -4.43 13.75 -2.97
C LYS A 2 -3.32 12.76 -3.28
N ASN A 3 -2.07 13.20 -3.27
CA ASN A 3 -0.92 12.31 -3.44
C ASN A 3 -0.30 12.01 -2.08
N GLU A 4 -0.03 10.74 -1.82
CA GLU A 4 0.77 10.28 -0.67
C GLU A 4 1.97 9.48 -1.18
N ILE A 5 3.11 9.69 -0.54
CA ILE A 5 4.38 9.05 -0.90
C ILE A 5 4.62 7.90 0.08
N ILE A 6 4.85 6.70 -0.43
CA ILE A 6 5.20 5.51 0.33
C ILE A 6 6.69 5.55 0.65
N GLU A 7 7.03 5.57 1.94
CA GLU A 7 8.42 5.49 2.42
C GLU A 7 8.86 4.06 2.75
N LYS A 8 7.91 3.16 3.07
CA LYS A 8 8.22 1.79 3.43
C LYS A 8 7.14 0.82 3.00
N ILE A 9 7.58 -0.32 2.46
CA ILE A 9 6.75 -1.44 2.06
C ILE A 9 7.25 -2.67 2.83
N VAL A 10 6.39 -3.26 3.65
CA VAL A 10 6.76 -4.39 4.50
C VAL A 10 5.68 -5.46 4.52
N VAL A 11 6.09 -6.73 4.52
CA VAL A 11 5.24 -7.84 4.94
C VAL A 11 5.54 -8.14 6.40
N ASN A 12 4.55 -7.93 7.27
CA ASN A 12 4.74 -8.13 8.71
C ASN A 12 4.60 -9.62 9.10
N GLU A 13 4.81 -9.93 10.38
CA GLU A 13 4.72 -11.30 10.93
C GLU A 13 3.32 -11.93 10.78
N LYS A 14 2.27 -11.11 10.66
CA LYS A 14 0.89 -11.55 10.39
C LYS A 14 0.62 -11.78 8.90
N ARG A 15 1.66 -11.69 8.08
CA ARG A 15 1.61 -11.74 6.61
C ARG A 15 0.74 -10.64 6.01
N GLU A 16 0.57 -9.50 6.67
CA GLU A 16 -0.13 -8.35 6.10
C GLU A 16 0.87 -7.50 5.30
N LEU A 17 0.47 -7.01 4.13
CA LEU A 17 1.20 -5.98 3.42
C LEU A 17 0.93 -4.64 4.08
N ILE A 18 1.97 -3.91 4.46
CA ILE A 18 1.90 -2.56 5.03
C ILE A 18 2.58 -1.58 4.07
N LEU A 19 1.84 -0.54 3.66
CA LEU A 19 2.29 0.58 2.85
C LEU A 19 2.32 1.84 3.73
N LYS A 20 3.50 2.12 4.31
CA LYS A 20 3.68 3.28 5.19
C LYS A 20 3.93 4.53 4.36
N ILE A 21 3.19 5.59 4.66
CA ILE A 21 3.32 6.88 3.97
C ILE A 21 4.23 7.83 4.76
N MET A 22 4.91 8.73 4.05
CA MET A 22 5.70 9.82 4.67
C MET A 22 4.81 10.83 5.41
N GLY A 23 3.56 11.00 4.95
CA GLY A 23 2.60 11.94 5.51
C GLY A 23 1.93 11.44 6.80
N ASN A 24 1.25 12.34 7.50
CA ASN A 24 0.47 12.01 8.70
C ASN A 24 -0.88 11.34 8.41
N GLY A 25 -1.20 11.13 7.13
CA GLY A 25 -2.50 10.68 6.66
C GLY A 25 -3.60 11.73 6.80
N ARG A 26 -4.83 11.33 6.48
CA ARG A 26 -6.04 12.14 6.63
C ARG A 26 -7.09 11.35 7.40
N SER A 27 -7.94 12.04 8.16
CA SER A 27 -9.03 11.41 8.90
C SER A 27 -9.92 10.54 8.01
N ILE A 28 -10.11 10.92 6.75
CA ILE A 28 -10.92 10.15 5.78
C ILE A 28 -10.34 8.75 5.47
N TYR A 29 -9.06 8.50 5.73
CA TYR A 29 -8.41 7.21 5.44
C TYR A 29 -8.97 6.10 6.33
N GLN A 30 -9.45 6.45 7.52
CA GLN A 30 -10.10 5.51 8.41
C GLN A 30 -11.37 4.90 7.82
N TYR A 31 -11.92 5.44 6.72
CA TYR A 31 -13.13 4.91 6.10
C TYR A 31 -12.87 3.92 4.96
N VAL A 32 -11.60 3.64 4.61
CA VAL A 32 -11.25 2.70 3.52
C VAL A 32 -11.79 1.28 3.75
N TYR A 33 -12.01 0.86 5.01
CA TYR A 33 -12.57 -0.46 5.31
C TYR A 33 -14.00 -0.64 4.76
N ARG A 34 -14.72 0.45 4.47
CA ARG A 34 -16.10 0.41 3.95
C ARG A 34 -16.18 -0.20 2.55
N GLU A 35 -15.07 -0.23 1.84
CA GLU A 35 -14.98 -0.87 0.52
C GLU A 35 -15.03 -2.40 0.61
N ALA A 36 -15.00 -2.98 1.82
CA ALA A 36 -14.98 -4.43 2.06
C ALA A 36 -13.88 -5.16 1.25
N ALA A 37 -12.83 -4.44 0.87
CA ALA A 37 -11.80 -4.89 -0.06
C ALA A 37 -10.55 -5.48 0.65
N GLY A 38 -10.65 -5.74 1.96
CA GLY A 38 -9.53 -6.18 2.78
C GLY A 38 -8.44 -5.12 2.98
N VAL A 39 -8.75 -3.85 2.76
CA VAL A 39 -7.83 -2.72 2.94
C VAL A 39 -8.22 -1.92 4.18
N TYR A 40 -7.24 -1.58 5.01
CA TYR A 40 -7.43 -0.84 6.25
C TYR A 40 -6.41 0.29 6.40
N TRP A 41 -6.78 1.33 7.14
CA TRP A 41 -5.85 2.35 7.58
C TRP A 41 -5.40 2.06 9.01
N ASP A 42 -4.08 2.02 9.23
CA ASP A 42 -3.45 1.95 10.54
C ASP A 42 -2.95 3.34 10.94
N ASN A 43 -3.72 4.01 11.80
CA ASN A 43 -3.42 5.38 12.20
C ASN A 43 -2.17 5.50 13.08
N ASN A 44 -1.76 4.42 13.76
CA ASN A 44 -0.56 4.42 14.60
C ASN A 44 0.69 4.32 13.73
N GLN A 45 0.64 3.46 12.71
CA GLN A 45 1.76 3.25 11.79
C GLN A 45 1.81 4.26 10.65
N LYS A 46 0.74 5.05 10.46
CA LYS A 46 0.54 5.91 9.27
C LYS A 46 0.66 5.09 7.99
N ALA A 47 -0.07 3.98 7.93
CA ALA A 47 0.06 3.02 6.85
C ALA A 47 -1.29 2.49 6.39
N PHE A 48 -1.38 2.19 5.10
CA PHE A 48 -2.43 1.32 4.57
C PHE A 48 -1.99 -0.13 4.69
N LYS A 49 -2.91 -1.02 5.04
CA LYS A 49 -2.59 -2.45 5.17
C LYS A 49 -3.63 -3.35 4.54
N SER A 50 -3.17 -4.48 4.03
CA SER A 50 -4.04 -5.59 3.62
C SER A 50 -4.48 -6.43 4.82
N THR A 51 -5.43 -7.34 4.61
CA THR A 51 -5.54 -8.55 5.41
C THR A 51 -4.32 -9.46 5.18
N SER A 52 -4.23 -10.56 5.95
CA SER A 52 -3.17 -11.55 5.76
C SER A 52 -3.13 -12.09 4.33
N ILE A 53 -1.93 -12.08 3.76
CA ILE A 53 -1.60 -12.60 2.43
C ILE A 53 -1.72 -14.12 2.44
N ASN A 54 -2.77 -14.60 1.77
CA ASN A 54 -2.99 -16.01 1.47
C ASN A 54 -2.81 -16.27 -0.03
N GLU A 55 -3.85 -16.02 -0.82
CA GLU A 55 -3.89 -16.38 -2.24
C GLU A 55 -3.18 -15.38 -3.15
N TRP A 56 -3.19 -14.10 -2.78
CA TRP A 56 -2.62 -13.02 -3.60
C TRP A 56 -1.16 -12.78 -3.28
N THR A 57 -0.36 -12.47 -4.30
CA THR A 57 1.03 -12.06 -4.10
C THR A 57 1.12 -10.64 -3.51
N VAL A 58 2.32 -10.27 -3.07
CA VAL A 58 2.60 -8.93 -2.53
C VAL A 58 2.31 -7.86 -3.58
N SER A 59 2.71 -8.06 -4.84
CA SER A 59 2.44 -7.12 -5.93
C SER A 59 0.95 -6.99 -6.23
N GLN A 60 0.18 -8.09 -6.16
CA GLN A 60 -1.27 -8.03 -6.37
C GLN A 60 -1.94 -7.18 -5.29
N TRP A 61 -1.59 -7.41 -4.02
CA TRP A 61 -2.08 -6.58 -2.91
C TRP A 61 -1.64 -5.12 -3.03
N PHE A 62 -0.41 -4.87 -3.48
CA PHE A 62 0.10 -3.52 -3.70
C PHE A 62 -0.78 -2.75 -4.70
N PHE A 63 -1.03 -3.31 -5.88
CA PHE A 63 -1.86 -2.66 -6.90
C PHE A 63 -3.32 -2.54 -6.47
N HIS A 64 -3.86 -3.57 -5.82
CA HIS A 64 -5.22 -3.51 -5.30
C HIS A 64 -5.41 -2.40 -4.27
N ILE A 65 -4.49 -2.25 -3.30
CA ILE A 65 -4.55 -1.13 -2.33
C ILE A 65 -4.51 0.20 -3.07
N LYS A 66 -3.65 0.37 -4.07
CA LYS A 66 -3.60 1.59 -4.89
C LYS A 66 -4.93 1.89 -5.57
N ASP A 67 -5.51 0.89 -6.22
CA ASP A 67 -6.76 1.05 -6.96
C ASP A 67 -7.92 1.40 -6.04
N ILE A 68 -8.04 0.70 -4.90
CA ILE A 68 -9.06 1.00 -3.89
C ILE A 68 -8.93 2.44 -3.39
N LEU A 69 -7.73 2.91 -3.06
CA LEU A 69 -7.53 4.28 -2.56
C LEU A 69 -7.82 5.35 -3.62
N LYS A 70 -7.49 5.06 -4.88
CA LYS A 70 -7.79 5.95 -6.01
C LYS A 70 -9.29 6.07 -6.23
N LEU A 71 -10.00 4.95 -6.24
CA LEU A 71 -11.44 4.90 -6.52
C LEU A 71 -12.28 5.42 -5.35
N SER A 72 -11.97 5.02 -4.12
CA SER A 72 -12.81 5.31 -2.94
C SER A 72 -12.49 6.65 -2.28
N LEU A 73 -11.22 7.05 -2.24
CA LEU A 73 -10.75 8.20 -1.47
C LEU A 73 -10.12 9.30 -2.33
N ASN A 74 -10.02 9.10 -3.65
CA ASN A 74 -9.34 10.00 -4.58
C ASN A 74 -7.88 10.27 -4.14
N VAL A 75 -7.21 9.21 -3.67
CA VAL A 75 -5.81 9.21 -3.21
C VAL A 75 -4.96 8.40 -4.18
N GLU A 76 -3.89 9.01 -4.69
CA GLU A 76 -2.88 8.33 -5.49
C GLU A 76 -1.65 8.04 -4.60
N LEU A 77 -1.17 6.80 -4.60
CA LEU A 77 0.06 6.43 -3.92
C LEU A 77 1.23 6.38 -4.89
N THR A 78 2.33 7.02 -4.55
CA THR A 78 3.60 6.93 -5.29
C THR A 78 4.69 6.36 -4.39
N ILE A 79 5.66 5.66 -4.99
CA ILE A 79 6.79 5.09 -4.24
C ILE A 79 7.90 6.14 -4.15
N ASP A 80 8.47 6.35 -2.96
CA ASP A 80 9.66 7.18 -2.82
C ASP A 80 10.87 6.56 -3.51
N LYS A 81 11.79 7.40 -4.02
CA LYS A 81 13.03 6.92 -4.65
C LYS A 81 13.91 6.07 -3.72
N ASN A 82 13.81 6.30 -2.42
CA ASN A 82 14.57 5.64 -1.36
C ASN A 82 13.67 4.75 -0.49
N VAL A 83 12.57 4.23 -1.04
CA VAL A 83 11.65 3.36 -0.31
C VAL A 83 12.37 2.19 0.38
N ASP A 84 12.06 1.99 1.65
CA ASP A 84 12.53 0.84 2.43
C ASP A 84 11.66 -0.39 2.12
N TRP A 85 12.32 -1.53 1.90
CA TRP A 85 11.65 -2.81 1.60
C TRP A 85 12.05 -3.84 2.64
N GLU A 86 11.08 -4.40 3.33
CA GLU A 86 11.33 -5.40 4.38
C GLU A 86 10.47 -6.64 4.15
N ASN A 87 11.10 -7.83 4.24
CA ASN A 87 10.44 -9.13 4.04
C ASN A 87 9.73 -9.29 2.68
N ILE A 88 10.27 -8.66 1.63
CA ILE A 88 9.74 -8.75 0.25
C ILE A 88 10.83 -9.30 -0.67
N SER A 89 10.48 -10.30 -1.47
CA SER A 89 11.40 -10.90 -2.44
C SER A 89 11.73 -9.93 -3.57
N ASP A 90 12.91 -10.06 -4.17
CA ASP A 90 13.32 -9.19 -5.28
C ASP A 90 12.43 -9.35 -6.52
N GLU A 91 11.81 -10.52 -6.71
CA GLU A 91 10.82 -10.73 -7.76
C GLU A 91 9.60 -9.82 -7.59
N GLU A 92 9.03 -9.77 -6.38
CA GLU A 92 7.87 -8.91 -6.09
C GLU A 92 8.25 -7.43 -6.15
N LYS A 93 9.45 -7.05 -5.68
CA LYS A 93 9.97 -5.67 -5.85
C LYS A 93 10.05 -5.28 -7.32
N ARG A 94 10.54 -6.18 -8.19
CA ARG A 94 10.60 -5.94 -9.64
C ARG A 94 9.21 -5.76 -10.23
N LYS A 95 8.25 -6.65 -9.92
CA LYS A 95 6.85 -6.53 -10.40
C LYS A 95 6.25 -5.18 -10.02
N ILE A 96 6.43 -4.76 -8.77
CA ILE A 96 5.94 -3.47 -8.29
C ILE A 96 6.62 -2.32 -9.05
N LYS A 97 7.94 -2.33 -9.21
CA LYS A 97 8.70 -1.26 -9.89
C LYS A 97 8.45 -1.18 -11.40
N THR A 98 8.31 -2.31 -12.10
CA THR A 98 8.16 -2.34 -13.57
C THR A 98 6.88 -1.65 -14.03
N HIS A 99 5.79 -1.75 -13.26
CA HIS A 99 4.54 -1.05 -13.56
C HIS A 99 4.58 0.47 -13.31
N TYR A 100 5.66 1.02 -12.74
CA TYR A 100 5.87 2.48 -12.63
C TYR A 100 6.61 3.08 -13.84
N ASN A 101 7.23 2.26 -14.70
CA ASN A 101 8.06 2.73 -15.82
C ASN A 101 7.36 2.66 -17.18
N THR A 102 6.09 2.27 -17.22
CA THR A 102 5.22 2.42 -18.41
C THR A 102 4.26 3.57 -18.17
N GLY A 103 4.79 4.79 -18.28
CA GLY A 103 4.06 6.05 -18.38
C GLY A 103 4.67 6.87 -19.50
#